data_AF-A0A554IWI1-F1
#
_entry.id   AF-A0A554IWI1-F1
#
_cell.length_a   1.000
_cell.length_b   1.000
_cell.length_c   1.000
_cell.angle_alpha   90.00
_cell.angle_beta   90.00
_cell.angle_gamma   90.00
#
_symmetry.space_group_name_H-M   'P 1'
#
loop_
_entity.id
_entity.type
_entity.pdbx_description
1 polymer ?
#
loop_
_entity_poly.entity_id
_entity_poly.type
_entity_poly.pdbx_seq_one_letter_code
_entity_poly.pdbx_strand_id
1 'polypeptide(L)'
;MFLDGICTCYAEILNKIIFCIHPMTEAEIAMCITQALSNLYKDDFGLIRVEAEEESISAHLTNYLKPYFKTWNVDIEYNRDGQVTKKNSGGDSIFPDIIIHRRTPDRGERNSPENNLVAIEVKGHWNRKNRRIDELKLIDMKKRYGYQYLFRIELEPEQGRLISIRE
;
A
#
# COMPACT_ATOMS: atom_id res chain seq x y z
N MET A 1 9.58 5.60 42.61
CA MET A 1 10.35 4.92 41.54
C MET A 1 9.74 3.53 41.39
N PHE A 2 9.33 3.11 40.19
CA PHE A 2 8.61 1.85 39.86
C PHE A 2 7.07 1.90 39.65
N LEU A 3 6.48 2.98 39.13
CA LEU A 3 5.10 2.90 38.59
C LEU A 3 4.90 3.50 37.18
N ASP A 4 5.92 4.13 36.58
CA ASP A 4 5.75 4.77 35.26
C ASP A 4 6.04 3.84 34.06
N GLY A 5 6.64 2.67 34.30
CA GLY A 5 7.04 1.72 33.24
C GLY A 5 6.01 0.66 32.86
N ILE A 6 4.97 0.45 33.67
CA ILE A 6 3.94 -0.59 33.43
C ILE A 6 2.84 -0.04 32.50
N CYS A 7 2.59 1.27 32.52
CA CYS A 7 1.51 1.89 31.74
C CYS A 7 1.82 1.95 30.23
N THR A 8 3.06 2.19 29.85
CA THR A 8 3.48 2.25 28.44
C THR A 8 3.51 0.87 27.79
N CYS A 9 4.00 -0.17 28.50
CA CYS A 9 3.98 -1.53 27.97
C CYS A 9 2.55 -2.07 27.82
N TYR A 10 1.64 -1.75 28.76
CA TYR A 10 0.24 -2.12 28.64
C TYR A 10 -0.46 -1.37 27.50
N ALA A 11 -0.17 -0.09 27.30
CA ALA A 11 -0.70 0.68 26.16
C ALA A 11 -0.15 0.18 24.81
N GLU A 12 1.12 -0.23 24.73
CA GLU A 12 1.70 -0.84 23.53
C GLU A 12 1.16 -2.24 23.27
N ILE A 13 0.96 -3.05 24.31
CA ILE A 13 0.36 -4.38 24.24
C ILE A 13 -1.12 -4.27 23.89
N LEU A 14 -1.88 -3.34 24.49
CA LEU A 14 -3.27 -3.07 24.14
C LEU A 14 -3.39 -2.49 22.73
N ASN A 15 -2.50 -1.60 22.29
CA ASN A 15 -2.48 -1.14 20.90
C ASN A 15 -2.18 -2.30 19.94
N LYS A 16 -1.18 -3.15 20.23
CA LYS A 16 -0.92 -4.36 19.44
C LYS A 16 -2.12 -5.31 19.43
N ILE A 17 -2.78 -5.52 20.57
CA ILE A 17 -3.95 -6.40 20.71
C ILE A 17 -5.17 -5.82 19.98
N ILE A 18 -5.44 -4.51 20.08
CA ILE A 18 -6.54 -3.83 19.38
C ILE A 18 -6.34 -3.91 17.85
N PHE A 19 -5.12 -3.66 17.36
CA PHE A 19 -4.79 -3.82 15.93
C PHE A 19 -4.79 -5.28 15.45
N CYS A 20 -4.65 -6.26 16.35
CA CYS A 20 -4.76 -7.68 16.04
C CYS A 20 -6.21 -8.21 16.05
N ILE A 21 -7.18 -7.49 16.63
CA ILE A 21 -8.56 -7.97 16.79
C ILE A 21 -9.54 -7.28 15.82
N HIS A 22 -9.22 -6.11 15.28
CA HIS A 22 -10.05 -5.45 14.27
C HIS A 22 -9.31 -5.31 12.93
N PRO A 23 -9.75 -5.99 11.85
CA PRO A 23 -9.19 -5.75 10.53
C PRO A 23 -9.47 -4.30 10.12
N MET A 24 -8.48 -3.63 9.53
CA MET A 24 -8.67 -2.26 9.05
C MET A 24 -9.74 -2.21 7.96
N THR A 25 -10.70 -1.30 8.10
CA THR A 25 -11.72 -1.03 7.09
C THR A 25 -11.14 -0.26 5.90
N GLU A 26 -11.81 -0.32 4.74
CA GLU A 26 -11.42 0.46 3.56
C GLU A 26 -11.32 1.96 3.87
N ALA A 27 -12.23 2.48 4.70
CA ALA A 27 -12.27 3.90 5.08
C ALA A 27 -11.06 4.31 5.93
N GLU A 28 -10.67 3.49 6.91
CA GLU A 28 -9.47 3.73 7.72
C GLU A 28 -8.21 3.68 6.87
N ILE A 29 -8.12 2.69 5.98
CA ILE A 29 -7.00 2.56 5.04
C ILE A 29 -6.92 3.78 4.12
N ALA A 30 -8.04 4.19 3.53
CA ALA A 30 -8.11 5.35 2.66
C ALA A 30 -7.71 6.64 3.40
N MET A 31 -8.12 6.80 4.66
CA MET A 31 -7.72 7.91 5.51
C MET A 31 -6.20 7.91 5.76
N CYS A 32 -5.62 6.76 6.12
CA CYS A 32 -4.17 6.61 6.30
C CYS A 32 -3.39 6.95 5.02
N ILE A 33 -3.82 6.43 3.86
CA ILE A 33 -3.18 6.70 2.57
C ILE A 33 -3.30 8.19 2.21
N THR A 34 -4.48 8.79 2.41
CA THR A 34 -4.70 10.21 2.13
C THR A 34 -3.82 11.10 3.01
N GLN A 35 -3.66 10.76 4.29
CA GLN A 35 -2.77 11.52 5.18
C GLN A 35 -1.29 11.34 4.79
N ALA A 36 -0.87 10.14 4.40
CA ALA A 36 0.48 9.91 3.88
C ALA A 36 0.74 10.71 2.60
N LEU A 37 -0.24 10.75 1.70
CA LEU A 37 -0.18 11.53 0.45
C LEU A 37 -0.13 13.04 0.73
N SER A 38 -0.89 13.54 1.70
CA SER A 38 -0.80 14.93 2.13
C SER A 38 0.59 15.29 2.67
N ASN A 39 1.20 14.41 3.46
CA ASN A 39 2.56 14.62 3.97
C ASN A 39 3.60 14.60 2.84
N LEU A 40 3.47 13.70 1.86
CA LEU A 40 4.31 13.69 0.65
C LEU A 40 4.22 15.03 -0.10
N TYR A 41 3.02 15.56 -0.32
CA TYR A 41 2.82 16.85 -0.98
C TYR A 41 3.32 18.03 -0.16
N LYS A 42 3.39 17.90 1.16
CA LYS A 42 3.90 18.95 2.04
C LYS A 42 5.43 18.97 2.09
N ASP A 43 6.03 17.81 2.32
CA ASP A 43 7.44 17.69 2.68
C ASP A 43 8.32 17.34 1.47
N ASP A 44 7.76 16.67 0.45
CA ASP A 44 8.45 16.20 -0.77
C ASP A 44 7.83 16.76 -2.08
N PHE A 45 7.12 17.90 -2.01
CA PHE A 45 6.47 18.53 -3.17
C PHE A 45 7.37 18.69 -4.40
N GLY A 46 8.69 18.89 -4.16
CA GLY A 46 9.68 19.04 -5.22
C GLY A 46 9.71 17.88 -6.21
N LEU A 47 9.40 16.65 -5.77
CA LEU A 47 9.33 15.48 -6.65
C LEU A 47 8.17 15.56 -7.63
N ILE A 48 7.01 16.06 -7.18
CA ILE A 48 5.83 16.25 -8.03
C ILE A 48 6.10 17.38 -9.03
N ARG A 49 6.68 18.49 -8.55
CA ARG A 49 6.95 19.69 -9.37
C ARG A 49 7.92 19.44 -10.52
N VAL A 50 8.89 18.56 -10.33
CA VAL A 50 9.86 18.18 -11.38
C VAL A 50 9.43 16.97 -12.18
N GLU A 51 8.19 16.50 -11.99
CA GLU A 51 7.63 15.32 -12.68
C GLU A 51 8.55 14.09 -12.55
N ALA A 52 9.10 13.87 -11.35
CA ALA A 52 9.99 12.74 -11.09
C ALA A 52 9.30 11.41 -11.42
N GLU A 53 10.07 10.40 -11.79
CA GLU A 53 9.54 9.08 -12.13
C GLU A 53 8.65 8.52 -11.01
N GLU A 54 7.54 7.87 -11.41
CA GLU A 54 6.51 7.36 -10.49
C GLU A 54 7.09 6.43 -9.43
N GLU A 55 8.14 5.67 -9.77
CA GLU A 55 8.88 4.79 -8.85
C GLU A 55 9.58 5.58 -7.73
N SER A 56 10.22 6.72 -8.05
CA SER A 56 10.88 7.58 -7.06
C SER A 56 9.87 8.19 -6.09
N ILE A 57 8.75 8.67 -6.62
CA ILE A 57 7.67 9.23 -5.80
C ILE A 57 7.05 8.14 -4.92
N SER A 58 6.84 6.94 -5.47
CA SER A 58 6.31 5.79 -4.74
C SER A 58 7.25 5.39 -3.59
N ALA A 59 8.56 5.36 -3.82
CA ALA A 59 9.55 5.09 -2.79
C ALA A 59 9.45 6.09 -1.61
N HIS A 60 9.34 7.39 -1.89
CA HIS A 60 9.12 8.41 -0.86
C HIS A 60 7.77 8.24 -0.15
N LEU A 61 6.69 7.99 -0.90
CA LEU A 61 5.36 7.77 -0.34
C LEU A 61 5.36 6.61 0.67
N THR A 62 6.14 5.55 0.45
CA THR A 62 6.24 4.45 1.43
C THR A 62 6.75 4.89 2.79
N ASN A 63 7.61 5.92 2.86
CA ASN A 63 8.11 6.44 4.13
C ASN A 63 7.01 7.10 4.95
N TYR A 64 6.05 7.75 4.29
CA TYR A 64 4.86 8.34 4.94
C TYR A 64 3.78 7.30 5.24
N LEU A 65 3.71 6.20 4.49
CA LEU A 65 2.76 5.10 4.73
C LEU A 65 3.17 4.24 5.94
N LYS A 66 4.45 3.87 6.07
CA LYS A 66 4.96 2.95 7.10
C LYS A 66 4.49 3.28 8.53
N PRO A 67 4.45 4.55 9.00
CA PRO A 67 3.95 4.89 10.33
C PRO A 67 2.50 4.49 10.61
N TYR A 68 1.64 4.43 9.58
CA TYR A 68 0.23 4.04 9.71
C TYR A 68 0.03 2.52 9.68
N PHE A 69 0.96 1.79 9.07
CA PHE A 69 0.85 0.35 8.82
C PHE A 69 1.91 -0.46 9.58
N LYS A 70 2.10 -0.18 10.88
CA LYS A 70 3.23 -0.71 11.69
C LYS A 70 3.31 -2.23 11.78
N THR A 71 2.19 -2.93 11.66
CA THR A 71 2.11 -4.40 11.70
C THR A 71 2.13 -5.02 10.31
N TRP A 72 2.32 -4.22 9.26
CA TRP A 72 2.36 -4.62 7.87
C TRP A 72 3.69 -4.20 7.25
N ASN A 73 4.05 -4.86 6.15
CA ASN A 73 5.11 -4.42 5.28
C ASN A 73 4.53 -3.50 4.20
N VAL A 74 5.23 -2.40 3.92
CA VAL A 74 4.90 -1.48 2.83
C VAL A 74 6.06 -1.51 1.84
N ASP A 75 5.85 -2.17 0.71
CA ASP A 75 6.90 -2.47 -0.26
C ASP A 75 6.58 -1.89 -1.63
N ILE A 76 7.62 -1.40 -2.31
CA ILE A 76 7.56 -0.97 -3.70
C ILE A 76 7.86 -2.15 -4.64
N GLU A 77 7.20 -2.17 -5.80
CA GLU A 77 7.44 -3.11 -6.91
C GLU A 77 7.52 -4.60 -6.50
N TYR A 78 6.86 -4.98 -5.41
CA TYR A 78 7.04 -6.29 -4.83
C TYR A 78 6.28 -7.37 -5.61
N ASN A 79 7.03 -8.04 -6.48
CA ASN A 79 6.52 -9.00 -7.46
C ASN A 79 6.48 -10.44 -6.96
N ARG A 80 6.66 -10.72 -5.66
CA ARG A 80 6.74 -12.09 -5.15
C ARG A 80 5.45 -12.56 -4.51
N ASP A 81 5.12 -13.83 -4.73
CA ASP A 81 4.12 -14.63 -4.04
C ASP A 81 4.87 -15.83 -3.43
N GLY A 82 5.35 -15.64 -2.21
CA GLY A 82 6.42 -16.48 -1.63
C GLY A 82 7.63 -16.55 -2.57
N GLN A 83 7.96 -17.77 -3.04
CA GLN A 83 9.10 -18.01 -3.92
C GLN A 83 8.79 -17.84 -5.43
N VAL A 84 7.54 -17.56 -5.84
CA VAL A 84 7.22 -17.32 -7.28
C VAL A 84 7.05 -15.85 -7.58
N THR A 85 7.29 -15.49 -8.85
CA THR A 85 6.88 -14.19 -9.38
C THR A 85 5.37 -14.15 -9.61
N LYS A 86 4.71 -13.06 -9.19
CA LYS A 86 3.32 -12.74 -9.50
C LYS A 86 3.12 -12.58 -11.01
N LYS A 87 2.05 -13.15 -11.54
CA LYS A 87 1.70 -13.20 -12.96
C LYS A 87 0.26 -12.76 -13.21
N ASN A 88 0.04 -11.98 -14.26
CA ASN A 88 -1.30 -11.62 -14.73
C ASN A 88 -2.02 -12.83 -15.34
N SER A 89 -3.29 -12.62 -15.69
CA SER A 89 -4.11 -13.61 -16.40
C SER A 89 -3.48 -14.12 -17.71
N GLY A 90 -2.66 -13.31 -18.39
CA GLY A 90 -1.90 -13.67 -19.59
C GLY A 90 -0.57 -14.39 -19.36
N GLY A 91 -0.08 -14.47 -18.12
CA GLY A 91 1.21 -15.09 -17.77
C GLY A 91 2.41 -14.12 -17.67
N ASP A 92 2.22 -12.82 -17.93
CA ASP A 92 3.24 -11.80 -17.76
C ASP A 92 3.45 -11.44 -16.30
N SER A 93 4.66 -11.05 -15.94
CA SER A 93 4.97 -10.66 -14.57
C SER A 93 4.22 -9.39 -14.16
N ILE A 94 3.64 -9.39 -12.95
CA ILE A 94 2.97 -8.23 -12.35
C ILE A 94 3.89 -7.59 -11.31
N PHE A 95 3.95 -6.26 -11.37
CA PHE A 95 4.63 -5.38 -10.42
C PHE A 95 3.65 -4.25 -10.06
N PRO A 96 2.97 -4.33 -8.90
CA PRO A 96 2.24 -3.19 -8.38
C PRO A 96 3.24 -2.15 -7.85
N ASP A 97 2.92 -0.86 -8.00
CA ASP A 97 3.84 0.21 -7.58
C ASP A 97 4.08 0.17 -6.06
N ILE A 98 3.01 -0.02 -5.27
CA ILE A 98 3.09 -0.18 -3.82
C ILE A 98 2.14 -1.29 -3.37
N ILE A 99 2.57 -2.10 -2.40
CA ILE A 99 1.71 -3.03 -1.67
C ILE A 99 1.83 -2.86 -0.16
N ILE A 100 0.73 -3.16 0.52
CA ILE A 100 0.68 -3.30 1.98
C ILE A 100 0.29 -4.75 2.26
N HIS A 101 1.21 -5.52 2.81
CA HIS A 101 1.12 -6.98 2.91
C HIS A 101 1.98 -7.52 4.05
N ARG A 102 1.93 -8.83 4.28
CA ARG A 102 2.87 -9.55 5.15
C ARG A 102 3.77 -10.40 4.26
N ARG A 103 5.09 -10.22 4.38
CA ARG A 103 6.06 -11.06 3.68
C ARG A 103 6.05 -12.47 4.31
N THR A 104 5.59 -13.47 3.57
CA THR A 104 5.64 -14.88 3.99
C THR A 104 6.64 -15.66 3.13
N PRO A 105 7.47 -16.54 3.73
CA PRO A 105 8.34 -17.43 2.96
C PRO A 105 7.59 -18.64 2.40
N ASP A 106 6.47 -19.01 3.02
CA ASP A 106 5.67 -20.18 2.67
C ASP A 106 4.48 -19.79 1.76
N ARG A 107 4.28 -20.59 0.71
CA ARG A 107 3.16 -20.49 -0.22
C ARG A 107 1.85 -21.06 0.34
N GLY A 108 1.86 -21.75 1.48
CA GLY A 108 0.65 -22.29 2.10
C GLY A 108 -0.37 -21.22 2.50
N GLU A 109 0.08 -20.01 2.80
CA GLU A 109 -0.75 -18.85 3.17
C GLU A 109 -1.09 -17.95 1.94
N ARG A 110 -1.01 -18.52 0.74
CA ARG A 110 -1.10 -17.84 -0.57
C ARG A 110 -2.32 -16.95 -0.78
N ASN A 111 -3.44 -17.36 -0.21
CA ASN A 111 -4.74 -16.76 -0.44
C ASN A 111 -5.39 -16.30 0.87
N SER A 112 -4.59 -16.18 1.93
CA SER A 112 -5.01 -15.58 3.18
C SER A 112 -5.23 -14.10 2.96
N PRO A 113 -6.49 -13.61 2.90
CA PRO A 113 -6.74 -12.18 2.79
C PRO A 113 -6.07 -11.44 3.97
N GLU A 114 -5.90 -12.10 5.12
CA GLU A 114 -5.19 -11.58 6.28
C GLU A 114 -3.72 -11.21 6.05
N ASN A 115 -3.11 -11.63 4.94
CA ASN A 115 -1.73 -11.31 4.58
C ASN A 115 -1.59 -10.27 3.47
N ASN A 116 -2.62 -10.06 2.65
CA ASN A 116 -2.56 -9.16 1.48
C ASN A 116 -3.63 -8.07 1.61
N LEU A 117 -3.25 -6.91 2.15
CA LEU A 117 -4.20 -5.86 2.50
C LEU A 117 -4.52 -4.96 1.30
N VAL A 118 -3.51 -4.30 0.73
CA VAL A 118 -3.70 -3.25 -0.27
C VAL A 118 -2.70 -3.40 -1.42
N ALA A 119 -3.18 -3.21 -2.65
CA ALA A 119 -2.35 -2.96 -3.82
C ALA A 119 -2.67 -1.56 -4.38
N ILE A 120 -1.62 -0.81 -4.74
CA ILE A 120 -1.72 0.58 -5.21
C ILE A 120 -0.96 0.75 -6.52
N GLU A 121 -1.58 1.46 -7.45
CA GLU A 121 -0.93 2.04 -8.64
C GLU A 121 -0.84 3.56 -8.47
N VAL A 122 0.30 4.13 -8.83
CA VAL A 122 0.59 5.57 -8.74
C VAL A 122 0.75 6.11 -10.15
N LYS A 123 0.09 7.22 -10.46
CA LYS A 123 0.17 7.85 -11.77
C LYS A 123 0.37 9.36 -11.69
N GLY A 124 1.38 9.85 -12.40
CA GLY A 124 1.63 11.28 -12.58
C GLY A 124 0.64 11.92 -13.55
N HIS A 125 0.29 13.19 -13.34
CA HIS A 125 -0.48 13.97 -14.31
C HIS A 125 0.25 14.14 -15.67
N TRP A 126 1.59 14.05 -15.66
CA TRP A 126 2.42 14.00 -16.88
C TRP A 126 2.31 12.67 -17.63
N ASN A 127 1.85 11.59 -16.98
CA ASN A 127 1.71 10.28 -17.60
C ASN A 127 0.37 10.14 -18.33
N ARG A 128 0.42 10.10 -19.67
CA ARG A 128 -0.76 9.98 -20.56
C ARG A 128 -1.17 8.54 -20.89
N LYS A 129 -0.53 7.52 -20.29
CA LYS A 129 -0.86 6.11 -20.56
C LYS A 129 -2.28 5.77 -20.08
N ASN A 130 -2.92 4.86 -20.79
CA ASN A 130 -4.28 4.40 -20.45
C ASN A 130 -4.27 3.65 -19.12
N ARG A 131 -5.04 4.16 -18.15
CA ARG A 131 -5.18 3.59 -16.79
C ARG A 131 -5.83 2.20 -16.76
N ARG A 132 -6.52 1.79 -17.83
CA ARG A 132 -7.23 0.51 -17.90
C ARG A 132 -6.30 -0.69 -17.71
N ILE A 133 -5.06 -0.61 -18.20
CA ILE A 133 -4.09 -1.70 -18.03
C ILE A 133 -3.69 -1.81 -16.56
N ASP A 134 -3.48 -0.69 -15.88
CA ASP A 134 -3.13 -0.65 -14.45
C ASP A 134 -4.31 -1.09 -13.57
N GLU A 135 -5.55 -0.73 -13.92
CA GLU A 135 -6.75 -1.23 -13.24
C GLU A 135 -6.90 -2.75 -13.38
N LEU A 136 -6.69 -3.29 -14.58
CA LEU A 136 -6.71 -4.75 -14.80
C LEU A 136 -5.61 -5.46 -14.00
N LYS A 137 -4.43 -4.84 -13.88
CA LYS A 137 -3.33 -5.32 -13.04
C LYS A 137 -3.78 -5.43 -11.58
N LEU A 138 -4.41 -4.39 -11.02
CA LEU A 138 -4.95 -4.38 -9.66
C LEU A 138 -6.07 -5.42 -9.47
N ILE A 139 -6.95 -5.58 -10.46
CA ILE A 139 -7.99 -6.61 -10.43
C ILE A 139 -7.37 -8.02 -10.38
N ASP A 140 -6.30 -8.27 -11.16
CA ASP A 140 -5.55 -9.52 -11.07
C ASP A 140 -4.88 -9.68 -9.67
N MET A 141 -4.41 -8.60 -9.05
CA MET A 141 -3.90 -8.62 -7.67
C MET A 141 -4.94 -9.12 -6.66
N LYS A 142 -6.18 -8.65 -6.78
CA LYS A 142 -7.29 -9.12 -5.92
C LYS A 142 -7.67 -10.56 -6.23
N LYS A 143 -7.94 -10.89 -7.49
CA LYS A 143 -8.44 -12.21 -7.90
C LYS A 143 -7.47 -13.34 -7.67
N ARG A 144 -6.18 -13.10 -7.89
CA ARG A 144 -5.15 -14.16 -7.89
C ARG A 144 -4.32 -14.22 -6.62
N TYR A 145 -4.19 -13.09 -5.92
CA TYR A 145 -3.31 -12.97 -4.75
C TYR A 145 -4.07 -12.50 -3.50
N GLY A 146 -5.39 -12.35 -3.55
CA GLY A 146 -6.21 -12.11 -2.36
C GLY A 146 -6.04 -10.72 -1.75
N TYR A 147 -5.55 -9.73 -2.51
CA TYR A 147 -5.50 -8.35 -2.01
C TYR A 147 -6.92 -7.82 -1.76
N GLN A 148 -7.16 -7.35 -0.55
CA GLN A 148 -8.50 -6.96 -0.10
C GLN A 148 -8.99 -5.67 -0.76
N TYR A 149 -8.12 -4.65 -0.77
CA TYR A 149 -8.43 -3.30 -1.23
C TYR A 149 -7.48 -2.87 -2.35
N LEU A 150 -8.03 -2.15 -3.33
CA LEU A 150 -7.31 -1.73 -4.52
C LEU A 150 -7.45 -0.22 -4.66
N PHE A 151 -6.33 0.47 -4.83
CA PHE A 151 -6.33 1.91 -4.99
C PHE A 151 -5.50 2.36 -6.18
N ARG A 152 -5.92 3.44 -6.82
CA ARG A 152 -5.08 4.25 -7.69
C ARG A 152 -4.85 5.61 -7.04
N ILE A 153 -3.61 6.07 -7.05
CA ILE A 153 -3.24 7.43 -6.69
C ILE A 153 -2.95 8.19 -7.98
N GLU A 154 -3.66 9.30 -8.19
CA GLU A 154 -3.33 10.27 -9.24
C GLU A 154 -2.61 11.45 -8.58
N LEU A 155 -1.39 11.74 -9.05
CA LEU A 155 -0.57 12.86 -8.60
C LEU A 155 -0.89 14.08 -9.47
N GLU A 156 -1.87 14.88 -9.04
CA GLU A 156 -2.22 16.15 -9.70
C GLU A 156 -1.21 17.24 -9.27
N PRO A 157 -1.12 18.38 -10.00
CA PRO A 157 -0.10 19.39 -9.73
C PRO A 157 -0.07 19.91 -8.29
N GLU A 158 -1.23 20.06 -7.65
CA GLU A 158 -1.34 20.70 -6.32
C GLU A 158 -1.73 19.73 -5.20
N GLN A 159 -2.30 18.58 -5.53
CA GLN A 159 -2.72 17.58 -4.55
C GLN A 159 -2.81 16.19 -5.16
N GLY A 160 -2.60 15.18 -4.33
CA GLY A 160 -2.84 13.80 -4.74
C GLY A 160 -4.31 13.42 -4.57
N ARG A 161 -4.85 12.61 -5.48
CA ARG A 161 -6.21 12.05 -5.39
C ARG A 161 -6.13 10.54 -5.23
N LEU A 162 -6.78 10.02 -4.19
CA LEU A 162 -6.96 8.58 -3.99
C LEU A 162 -8.27 8.12 -4.64
N ILE A 163 -8.22 7.05 -5.42
CA ILE A 163 -9.36 6.45 -6.12
C ILE A 163 -9.44 4.99 -5.70
N SER A 164 -10.56 4.58 -5.10
CA SER A 164 -10.84 3.15 -4.86
C SER A 164 -11.21 2.47 -6.18
N ILE A 165 -10.55 1.35 -6.48
CA ILE A 165 -10.82 0.53 -7.66
C ILE A 165 -11.76 -0.59 -7.26
N ARG A 166 -12.91 -0.66 -7.93
CA ARG A 166 -13.92 -1.71 -7.74
C ARG A 166 -13.84 -2.69 -8.90
N GLU A 167 -14.02 -3.97 -8.57
CA GLU A 167 -14.19 -5.05 -9.56
C GLU A 167 -15.59 -5.01 -10.19
#